data_AF-A0ABD5W5J6-F1
#
_entry.id   AF-A0ABD5W5J6-F1
#
_cell.length_a   1.000
_cell.length_b   1.000
_cell.length_c   1.000
_cell.angle_alpha   90.00
_cell.angle_beta   90.00
_cell.angle_gamma   90.00
#
_symmetry.space_group_name_H-M   'P 1'
#
loop_
_entity.id
_entity.type
_entity.pdbx_description
1 polymer ?
#
loop_
_entity_poly.entity_id
_entity_poly.type
_entity_poly.pdbx_seq_one_letter_code
_entity_poly.pdbx_strand_id
1 'polypeptide(L)'
;MTDREYEASFLKRLGKLEVSSFIKSYDTFAAVLSIPIIYIITDGGITRETGADLLLNFSVVSASLFAIILTGLTIITSFTDKTFLYTWQKVGEFENLVTYFQYNLILPIILNLLSLILYIEYQEEVMILLTGFFVYLLFSLYHLIALVCRYALQRGEFIRQEMESTPQPQSDKSDSLSDEELKQIYGLLNELKEE
;
A
#
# COMPACT_ATOMS: atom_id res chain seq x y z
N MET A 1 11.04 -21.06 9.95
CA MET A 1 11.29 -20.62 8.56
C MET A 1 12.66 -19.97 8.57
N THR A 2 13.61 -20.49 7.79
CA THR A 2 14.99 -19.98 7.74
C THR A 2 15.07 -18.80 6.77
N ASP A 3 16.01 -17.87 6.93
CA ASP A 3 16.13 -16.67 6.08
C ASP A 3 16.18 -17.00 4.57
N ARG A 4 16.84 -18.11 4.21
CA ARG A 4 16.89 -18.61 2.83
C ARG A 4 15.52 -19.01 2.27
N GLU A 5 14.61 -19.52 3.11
CA GLU A 5 13.24 -19.86 2.70
C GLU A 5 12.41 -18.59 2.47
N TYR A 6 12.69 -17.51 3.20
CA TYR A 6 12.01 -16.23 3.03
C TYR A 6 12.43 -15.52 1.74
N GLU A 7 13.73 -15.50 1.43
CA GLU A 7 14.27 -14.96 0.17
C GLU A 7 13.79 -15.74 -1.05
N ALA A 8 13.86 -17.08 -1.00
CA ALA A 8 13.35 -17.93 -2.08
C ALA A 8 11.83 -17.75 -2.27
N SER A 9 11.09 -17.54 -1.18
CA SER A 9 9.66 -17.21 -1.22
C SER A 9 9.41 -15.84 -1.84
N PHE A 10 10.19 -14.82 -1.52
CA PHE A 10 10.09 -13.50 -2.15
C PHE A 10 10.35 -13.56 -3.65
N LEU A 11 11.45 -14.15 -4.10
CA LEU A 11 11.75 -14.28 -5.54
C LEU A 11 10.67 -15.07 -6.28
N LYS A 12 10.14 -16.12 -5.66
CA LYS A 12 9.04 -16.91 -6.21
C LYS A 12 7.72 -16.12 -6.28
N ARG A 13 7.43 -15.28 -5.27
CA ARG A 13 6.27 -14.36 -5.27
C ARG A 13 6.43 -13.26 -6.31
N LEU A 14 7.63 -12.68 -6.44
CA LEU A 14 7.96 -11.70 -7.47
C LEU A 14 7.82 -12.30 -8.88
N GLY A 15 8.23 -13.55 -9.08
CA GLY A 15 8.04 -14.25 -10.35
C GLY A 15 6.57 -14.62 -10.65
N LYS A 16 5.77 -14.88 -9.60
CA LYS A 16 4.32 -15.13 -9.71
C LYS A 16 3.49 -13.86 -9.92
N LEU A 17 3.93 -12.75 -9.33
CA LEU A 17 3.48 -11.40 -9.63
C LEU A 17 3.98 -11.04 -11.01
N GLU A 18 3.36 -11.64 -12.02
CA GLU A 18 3.64 -11.54 -13.44
C GLU A 18 4.67 -10.47 -13.80
N VAL A 19 5.94 -10.86 -13.97
CA VAL A 19 6.97 -10.01 -14.57
C VAL A 19 6.49 -9.45 -15.94
N SER A 20 5.55 -10.15 -16.59
CA SER A 20 4.75 -9.69 -17.74
C SER A 20 3.90 -8.44 -17.46
N SER A 21 3.22 -8.36 -16.31
CA SER A 21 2.41 -7.20 -15.88
C SER A 21 3.31 -6.00 -15.59
N PHE A 22 4.48 -6.22 -14.97
CA PHE A 22 5.45 -5.15 -14.73
C PHE A 22 6.09 -4.63 -16.02
N ILE A 23 6.56 -5.51 -16.93
CA ILE A 23 7.19 -5.09 -18.20
C ILE A 23 6.17 -4.43 -19.15
N LYS A 24 4.90 -4.84 -19.10
CA LYS A 24 3.80 -4.22 -19.87
C LYS A 24 3.09 -3.11 -19.09
N SER A 25 3.58 -2.75 -17.90
CA SER A 25 3.00 -1.66 -17.13
C SER A 25 3.22 -0.34 -17.85
N TYR A 26 2.26 0.57 -17.71
CA TYR A 26 2.41 1.94 -18.19
C TYR A 26 3.67 2.61 -17.63
N ASP A 27 4.07 2.23 -16.42
CA ASP A 27 5.23 2.77 -15.71
C ASP A 27 6.55 2.43 -16.43
N THR A 28 6.70 1.18 -16.87
CA THR A 28 7.87 0.76 -17.66
C THR A 28 7.88 1.42 -19.04
N PHE A 29 6.71 1.59 -19.66
CA PHE A 29 6.63 2.30 -20.94
C PHE A 29 7.01 3.78 -20.81
N ALA A 30 6.54 4.47 -19.77
CA ALA A 30 6.89 5.86 -19.49
C ALA A 30 8.40 6.03 -19.20
N ALA A 31 9.00 5.07 -18.48
CA ALA A 31 10.43 5.06 -18.22
C ALA A 31 11.28 4.79 -19.47
N VAL A 32 10.85 3.86 -20.32
CA VAL A 32 11.56 3.58 -21.58
C VAL A 32 11.42 4.74 -22.55
N LEU A 33 10.26 5.40 -22.60
CA LEU A 33 10.04 6.59 -23.43
C LEU A 33 10.81 7.82 -22.92
N SER A 34 11.04 7.95 -21.61
CA SER A 34 11.76 9.10 -21.09
C SER A 34 13.23 9.10 -21.54
N ILE A 35 13.86 7.93 -21.70
CA ILE A 35 15.25 7.80 -22.15
C ILE A 35 15.52 8.51 -23.50
N PRO A 36 14.83 8.19 -24.62
CA PRO A 36 15.06 8.88 -25.89
C PRO A 36 14.64 10.35 -25.84
N ILE A 37 13.60 10.71 -25.07
CA ILE A 37 13.19 12.11 -24.89
C ILE A 37 14.31 12.92 -24.25
N ILE A 38 14.89 12.40 -23.16
CA ILE A 38 16.01 13.04 -22.46
C ILE A 38 17.21 13.13 -23.39
N TYR A 39 17.56 12.03 -24.07
CA TYR A 39 18.68 12.01 -25.02
C TYR A 39 18.57 13.09 -26.09
N ILE A 40 17.37 13.32 -26.65
CA ILE A 40 17.12 14.37 -27.65
C ILE A 40 17.23 15.76 -27.03
N ILE A 41 16.68 15.97 -25.83
CA ILE A 41 16.68 17.28 -25.17
C ILE A 41 18.09 17.69 -24.72
N THR A 42 18.93 16.73 -24.38
CA THR A 42 20.27 16.98 -23.84
C THR A 42 21.36 16.83 -24.90
N ASP A 43 21.01 16.83 -26.19
CA ASP A 43 21.97 16.68 -27.31
C ASP A 43 22.92 15.47 -27.16
N GLY A 44 22.41 14.36 -26.63
CA GLY A 44 23.13 13.09 -26.52
C GLY A 44 23.76 12.79 -25.16
N GLY A 45 23.74 13.73 -24.21
CA GLY A 45 24.33 13.50 -22.88
C GLY A 45 23.92 14.54 -21.84
N ILE A 46 23.77 14.13 -20.58
CA ILE A 46 23.69 15.09 -19.48
C ILE A 46 25.12 15.47 -19.10
N THR A 47 25.43 16.77 -19.03
CA THR A 47 26.76 17.23 -18.63
C THR A 47 27.01 17.01 -17.14
N ARG A 48 28.28 16.92 -16.74
CA ARG A 48 28.66 16.67 -15.34
C ARG A 48 28.10 17.68 -14.35
N GLU A 49 28.04 18.96 -14.72
CA GLU A 49 27.52 20.03 -13.85
C GLU A 49 26.03 19.81 -13.56
N THR A 50 25.21 19.69 -14.61
CA THR A 50 23.77 19.38 -14.48
C THR A 50 23.54 18.03 -13.82
N GLY A 51 24.37 17.04 -14.14
CA GLY A 51 24.31 15.70 -13.57
C GLY A 51 24.57 15.68 -12.07
N ALA A 52 25.52 16.46 -11.57
CA ALA A 52 25.82 16.54 -10.14
C ALA A 52 24.62 17.07 -9.33
N ASP A 53 23.96 18.11 -9.83
CA ASP A 53 22.74 18.66 -9.21
C ASP A 53 21.59 17.65 -9.22
N LEU A 54 21.40 16.95 -10.34
CA LEU A 54 20.39 15.90 -10.45
C LEU A 54 20.68 14.73 -9.51
N LEU A 55 21.92 14.27 -9.40
CA LEU A 55 22.31 13.17 -8.51
C LEU A 55 22.02 13.50 -7.04
N LEU A 56 22.29 14.74 -6.60
CA LEU A 56 21.96 15.18 -5.25
C LEU A 56 20.44 15.19 -5.01
N ASN A 57 19.68 15.73 -5.97
CA ASN A 57 18.22 15.74 -5.90
C ASN A 57 17.62 14.33 -5.91
N PHE A 58 18.13 13.43 -6.76
CA PHE A 58 17.71 12.03 -6.83
C PHE A 58 17.92 11.33 -5.49
N SER A 59 19.06 11.57 -4.84
CA SER A 59 19.36 11.00 -3.53
C SER A 59 18.36 11.46 -2.45
N VAL A 60 18.13 12.77 -2.35
CA VAL A 60 17.20 13.36 -1.38
C VAL A 60 15.76 12.88 -1.62
N VAL A 61 15.29 12.93 -2.87
CA VAL A 61 13.93 12.48 -3.20
C VAL A 61 13.80 10.98 -2.94
N SER A 62 14.77 10.17 -3.33
CA SER A 62 14.70 8.71 -3.13
C SER A 62 14.71 8.31 -1.67
N ALA A 63 15.51 8.98 -0.83
CA ALA A 63 15.47 8.77 0.62
C ALA A 63 14.09 9.12 1.19
N SER A 64 13.49 10.22 0.73
CA SER A 64 12.13 10.63 1.14
C SER A 64 11.08 9.61 0.69
N LEU A 65 11.18 9.12 -0.55
CA LEU A 65 10.28 8.11 -1.09
C LEU A 65 10.39 6.78 -0.34
N PHE A 66 11.60 6.35 -0.02
CA PHE A 66 11.83 5.17 0.82
C PHE A 66 11.12 5.31 2.17
N ALA A 67 11.26 6.45 2.84
CA ALA A 67 10.60 6.72 4.12
C ALA A 67 9.06 6.73 4.00
N ILE A 68 8.51 7.32 2.93
CA ILE A 68 7.06 7.32 2.65
C ILE A 68 6.55 5.90 2.45
N ILE A 69 7.24 5.10 1.62
CA ILE A 69 6.84 3.71 1.34
C ILE A 69 6.89 2.87 2.62
N LEU A 70 7.93 3.04 3.43
CA LEU A 70 8.06 2.34 4.71
C LEU A 70 6.93 2.73 5.67
N THR A 71 6.62 4.02 5.76
CA THR A 71 5.52 4.54 6.58
C THR A 71 4.18 3.98 6.12
N GLY A 72 3.92 3.95 4.81
CA GLY A 72 2.71 3.38 4.23
C GLY A 72 2.56 1.89 4.56
N LEU A 73 3.66 1.13 4.49
CA LEU A 73 3.67 -0.28 4.91
C LEU A 73 3.32 -0.40 6.40
N THR A 74 3.94 0.41 7.26
CA THR A 74 3.64 0.41 8.70
C THR A 74 2.18 0.71 8.97
N ILE A 75 1.62 1.74 8.34
CA ILE A 75 0.20 2.12 8.47
C ILE A 75 -0.70 0.92 8.10
N ILE A 76 -0.49 0.31 6.94
CA ILE A 76 -1.30 -0.85 6.53
C ILE A 76 -1.19 -1.99 7.53
N THR A 77 0.02 -2.31 7.97
CA THR A 77 0.21 -3.37 8.97
C THR A 77 -0.48 -3.06 10.29
N SER A 78 -0.55 -1.79 10.71
CA SER A 78 -1.21 -1.38 11.95
C SER A 78 -2.75 -1.40 11.87
N PHE A 79 -3.33 -1.16 10.68
CA PHE A 79 -4.78 -1.18 10.47
C PHE A 79 -5.31 -2.56 10.02
N THR A 80 -4.43 -3.54 9.87
CA THR A 80 -4.81 -4.89 9.45
C THR A 80 -5.22 -5.72 10.66
N ASP A 81 -6.53 -5.86 10.88
CA ASP A 81 -7.07 -6.73 11.92
C ASP A 81 -6.90 -8.23 11.57
N LYS A 82 -6.83 -9.09 12.60
CA LYS A 82 -6.58 -10.54 12.43
C LYS A 82 -7.58 -11.23 11.49
N THR A 83 -8.86 -10.88 11.58
CA THR A 83 -9.95 -11.46 10.76
C THR A 83 -9.84 -11.03 9.29
N PHE A 84 -9.49 -9.77 9.07
CA PHE A 84 -9.25 -9.24 7.73
C PHE A 84 -8.00 -9.84 7.11
N LEU A 85 -6.91 -9.93 7.87
CA LEU A 85 -5.66 -10.55 7.46
C LEU A 85 -5.86 -11.99 7.00
N TYR A 86 -6.61 -12.79 7.76
CA TYR A 86 -6.86 -14.19 7.43
C TYR A 86 -7.67 -14.35 6.13
N THR A 87 -8.69 -13.52 5.95
CA THR A 87 -9.50 -13.49 4.73
C THR A 87 -8.66 -13.07 3.52
N TRP A 88 -7.84 -12.05 3.66
CA TRP A 88 -6.97 -11.56 2.60
C TRP A 88 -5.78 -12.46 2.28
N GLN A 89 -5.22 -13.16 3.27
CA GLN A 89 -4.22 -14.19 3.05
C GLN A 89 -4.80 -15.35 2.24
N LYS A 90 -6.06 -15.74 2.50
CA LYS A 90 -6.73 -16.78 1.71
C LYS A 90 -6.94 -16.41 0.24
N VAL A 91 -7.09 -15.13 -0.07
CA VAL A 91 -7.24 -14.63 -1.45
C VAL A 91 -5.87 -14.32 -2.10
N GLY A 92 -4.78 -14.31 -1.32
CA GLY A 92 -3.42 -14.03 -1.81
C GLY A 92 -3.08 -12.54 -1.99
N GLU A 93 -4.06 -11.64 -1.82
CA GLU A 93 -3.91 -10.19 -1.99
C GLU A 93 -2.94 -9.58 -0.97
N PHE A 94 -2.90 -10.10 0.26
CA PHE A 94 -1.96 -9.61 1.27
C PHE A 94 -0.50 -9.87 0.89
N GLU A 95 -0.19 -11.07 0.38
CA GLU A 95 1.18 -11.40 -0.06
C GLU A 95 1.59 -10.54 -1.24
N ASN A 96 0.67 -10.28 -2.17
CA ASN A 96 0.90 -9.40 -3.30
C ASN A 96 1.21 -7.98 -2.83
N LEU A 97 0.40 -7.43 -1.93
CA LEU A 97 0.59 -6.09 -1.39
C LEU A 97 1.93 -5.94 -0.68
N VAL A 98 2.28 -6.88 0.21
CA VAL A 98 3.60 -6.86 0.88
C VAL A 98 4.74 -6.93 -0.14
N THR A 99 4.59 -7.73 -1.19
CA THR A 99 5.60 -7.84 -2.25
C THR A 99 5.73 -6.55 -3.05
N TYR A 100 4.63 -5.86 -3.36
CA TYR A 100 4.65 -4.53 -4.01
C TYR A 100 5.38 -3.49 -3.15
N PHE A 101 5.15 -3.49 -1.84
CA PHE A 101 5.88 -2.62 -0.92
C PHE A 101 7.37 -2.96 -0.88
N GLN A 102 7.73 -4.23 -0.75
CA GLN A 102 9.12 -4.67 -0.75
C GLN A 102 9.83 -4.29 -2.05
N TYR A 103 9.18 -4.48 -3.20
CA TYR A 103 9.71 -4.07 -4.50
C TYR A 103 9.95 -2.55 -4.55
N ASN A 104 8.95 -1.75 -4.16
CA ASN A 104 9.07 -0.29 -4.16
C ASN A 104 10.09 0.23 -3.13
N LEU A 105 10.40 -0.51 -2.05
CA LEU A 105 11.48 -0.17 -1.12
C LEU A 105 12.88 -0.44 -1.72
N ILE A 106 13.01 -1.45 -2.58
CA ILE A 106 14.29 -1.79 -3.22
C ILE A 106 14.67 -0.77 -4.31
N LEU A 107 13.70 -0.22 -5.05
CA LEU A 107 13.98 0.71 -6.16
C LEU A 107 14.78 1.97 -5.72
N PRO A 108 14.40 2.71 -4.66
CA PRO A 108 15.19 3.84 -4.16
C PRO A 108 16.60 3.45 -3.72
N ILE A 109 16.80 2.24 -3.20
CA ILE A 109 18.12 1.74 -2.80
C ILE A 109 18.98 1.55 -4.05
N ILE A 110 18.45 0.90 -5.09
CA ILE A 110 19.15 0.72 -6.37
C ILE A 110 19.49 2.07 -6.99
N LEU A 111 18.54 3.01 -7.03
CA LEU A 111 18.80 4.35 -7.59
C LEU A 111 19.91 5.06 -6.83
N ASN A 112 19.91 5.00 -5.48
CA ASN A 112 20.95 5.60 -4.67
C ASN A 112 22.33 4.97 -4.91
N LEU A 113 22.40 3.64 -5.03
CA LEU A 113 23.64 2.93 -5.35
C LEU A 113 24.19 3.34 -6.71
N LEU A 114 23.33 3.39 -7.73
CA LEU A 114 23.72 3.84 -9.06
C LEU A 114 24.14 5.31 -9.06
N SER A 115 23.43 6.16 -8.30
CA SER A 115 23.77 7.57 -8.14
C SER A 115 25.15 7.76 -7.50
N LEU A 116 25.46 6.94 -6.49
CA LEU A 116 26.78 6.95 -5.83
C LEU A 116 27.89 6.51 -6.78
N ILE A 117 27.67 5.44 -7.55
CA ILE A 117 28.64 4.99 -8.56
C ILE A 117 28.91 6.10 -9.57
N LEU A 118 27.85 6.75 -10.06
CA LEU A 118 27.95 7.81 -11.05
C LEU A 118 28.58 9.11 -10.50
N TYR A 119 28.46 9.34 -9.19
CA TYR A 119 29.15 10.44 -8.51
C TYR A 119 30.67 10.23 -8.49
N ILE A 120 31.12 8.99 -8.34
CA ILE A 120 32.55 8.62 -8.35
C ILE A 120 33.09 8.64 -9.79
N GLU A 121 32.40 7.97 -10.71
CA GLU A 121 32.78 7.86 -12.11
C GLU A 121 31.64 8.33 -13.01
N TYR A 122 31.74 9.59 -13.45
CA TYR A 122 30.67 10.22 -14.20
C TYR A 122 30.66 9.77 -15.66
N GLN A 123 29.50 9.31 -16.13
CA GLN A 123 29.25 8.96 -17.52
C GLN A 123 27.91 9.54 -17.97
N GLU A 124 27.93 10.33 -19.05
CA GLU A 124 26.77 11.10 -19.52
C GLU A 124 25.60 10.21 -19.94
N GLU A 125 25.89 9.11 -20.65
CA GLU A 125 24.88 8.15 -21.12
C GLU A 125 24.21 7.41 -19.95
N VAL A 126 25.00 7.03 -18.95
CA VAL A 126 24.48 6.34 -17.75
C VAL A 126 23.62 7.29 -16.92
N MET A 127 23.90 8.60 -16.94
CA MET A 127 23.05 9.60 -16.30
C MET A 127 21.64 9.67 -16.93
N ILE A 128 21.55 9.49 -18.25
CA ILE A 128 20.26 9.41 -18.95
C ILE A 128 19.48 8.18 -18.50
N LEU A 129 20.13 7.01 -18.45
CA LEU A 129 19.51 5.79 -17.95
C LEU A 129 19.04 5.93 -16.50
N LEU A 130 19.86 6.54 -15.66
CA LEU A 130 19.54 6.80 -14.25
C LEU A 130 18.32 7.72 -14.12
N THR A 131 18.23 8.76 -14.96
CA THR A 131 17.08 9.68 -15.00
C THR A 131 15.82 8.95 -15.46
N GLY A 132 15.92 8.08 -16.47
CA GLY A 132 14.80 7.24 -16.89
C GLY A 132 14.33 6.28 -15.79
N PHE A 133 15.27 5.69 -15.05
CA PHE A 133 14.96 4.85 -13.89
C PHE A 133 14.34 5.65 -12.73
N PHE A 134 14.73 6.91 -12.55
CA PHE A 134 14.07 7.81 -11.59
C PHE A 134 12.61 8.08 -11.99
N VAL A 135 12.34 8.32 -13.28
CA VAL A 135 10.97 8.46 -13.79
C VAL A 135 10.15 7.18 -13.55
N TYR A 136 10.73 6.01 -13.81
CA TYR A 136 10.10 4.71 -13.48
C TYR A 136 9.66 4.64 -12.02
N LEU A 137 10.55 5.04 -11.10
CA LEU A 137 10.31 4.99 -9.67
C LEU A 137 9.12 5.89 -9.27
N LEU A 138 9.00 7.09 -9.86
CA LEU A 138 7.86 7.98 -9.62
C LEU A 138 6.53 7.36 -10.05
N PHE A 139 6.49 6.71 -11.22
CA PHE A 139 5.28 6.04 -11.69
C PHE A 139 4.94 4.80 -10.86
N SER A 140 5.94 3.99 -10.52
CA SER A 140 5.77 2.84 -9.62
C SER A 140 5.20 3.25 -8.25
N LEU A 141 5.65 4.39 -7.72
CA LEU A 141 5.08 4.96 -6.50
C LEU A 141 3.62 5.38 -6.68
N TYR A 142 3.27 6.04 -7.79
CA TYR A 142 1.89 6.38 -8.08
C TYR A 142 0.99 5.13 -8.11
N HIS A 143 1.47 4.04 -8.72
CA HIS A 143 0.77 2.76 -8.70
C HIS A 143 0.62 2.19 -7.29
N LEU A 144 1.67 2.29 -6.47
CA LEU A 144 1.61 1.87 -5.07
C LEU A 144 0.56 2.68 -4.30
N ILE A 145 0.50 3.99 -4.46
CA ILE A 145 -0.53 4.84 -3.84
C ILE A 145 -1.93 4.38 -4.25
N ALA A 146 -2.16 4.10 -5.54
CA ALA A 146 -3.43 3.57 -6.01
C ALA A 146 -3.77 2.19 -5.41
N LEU A 147 -2.77 1.33 -5.16
CA LEU A 147 -2.95 0.07 -4.44
C LEU A 147 -3.36 0.32 -2.98
N VAL A 148 -2.72 1.27 -2.28
CA VAL A 148 -3.07 1.66 -0.91
C VAL A 148 -4.50 2.22 -0.83
N CYS A 149 -4.91 3.06 -1.78
CA CYS A 149 -6.28 3.57 -1.82
C CYS A 149 -7.30 2.45 -2.04
N ARG A 150 -7.02 1.50 -2.93
CA ARG A 150 -7.87 0.30 -3.14
C ARG A 150 -7.96 -0.55 -1.88
N TYR A 151 -6.83 -0.77 -1.19
CA TYR A 151 -6.80 -1.42 0.12
C TYR A 151 -7.75 -0.74 1.10
N ALA A 152 -7.66 0.59 1.23
CA ALA A 152 -8.45 1.35 2.19
C ALA A 152 -9.96 1.25 1.90
N LEU A 153 -10.34 1.31 0.63
CA LEU A 153 -11.74 1.12 0.21
C LEU A 153 -12.25 -0.29 0.53
N GLN A 154 -11.49 -1.33 0.18
CA GLN A 154 -11.85 -2.72 0.47
C GLN A 154 -11.94 -3.00 1.97
N ARG A 155 -11.05 -2.40 2.77
CA ARG A 155 -11.13 -2.48 4.24
C ARG A 155 -12.40 -1.81 4.75
N GLY A 156 -12.73 -0.62 4.23
CA GLY A 156 -13.96 0.10 4.59
C GLY A 156 -15.23 -0.71 4.28
N GLU A 157 -15.28 -1.34 3.12
CA GLU A 157 -16.39 -2.23 2.74
C GLU A 157 -16.50 -3.45 3.65
N PHE A 158 -15.37 -4.08 3.99
CA PHE A 158 -15.36 -5.23 4.90
C PHE A 158 -15.88 -4.86 6.30
N ILE A 159 -15.44 -3.73 6.86
CA ILE A 159 -15.93 -3.24 8.16
C ILE A 159 -17.43 -2.93 8.09
N ARG A 160 -17.90 -2.33 6.99
CA ARG A 160 -19.33 -2.05 6.79
C ARG A 160 -20.15 -3.35 6.77
N GLN A 161 -19.67 -4.37 6.07
CA GLN A 161 -20.31 -5.69 6.06
C GLN A 161 -20.29 -6.34 7.44
N GLU A 162 -19.20 -6.27 8.20
CA GLU A 162 -19.16 -6.75 9.59
C GLU A 162 -20.17 -6.01 10.48
N MET A 163 -20.33 -4.68 10.33
CA MET A 163 -21.33 -3.90 11.07
C MET A 163 -22.77 -4.22 10.67
N GLU A 164 -23.03 -4.47 9.38
CA GLU A 164 -24.36 -4.85 8.86
C GLU A 164 -24.73 -6.30 9.20
N SER A 165 -23.75 -7.20 9.33
CA SER A 165 -23.94 -8.63 9.64
C SER A 165 -23.86 -8.96 11.13
N THR A 166 -23.32 -8.06 11.94
CA THR A 166 -23.52 -8.09 13.39
C THR A 166 -24.98 -7.71 13.62
N PRO A 167 -25.84 -8.59 14.18
CA PRO A 167 -27.18 -8.16 14.58
C PRO A 167 -26.99 -6.95 15.49
N GLN A 168 -27.65 -5.84 15.20
CA GLN A 168 -27.82 -4.80 16.22
C GLN A 168 -28.18 -5.53 17.52
N PRO A 169 -27.49 -5.28 18.65
CA PRO A 169 -28.11 -5.64 19.92
C PRO A 169 -29.48 -4.98 19.84
N GLN A 170 -30.54 -5.76 20.00
CA GLN A 170 -31.88 -5.25 20.17
C GLN A 170 -31.85 -4.33 21.39
N SER A 171 -31.49 -3.07 21.16
CA SER A 171 -31.74 -1.96 22.06
C SER A 171 -33.19 -1.60 21.80
N ASP A 172 -34.03 -1.97 22.75
CA ASP A 172 -35.40 -1.50 22.92
C ASP A 172 -36.42 -1.94 21.86
N LYS A 173 -36.77 -3.23 21.86
CA LYS A 173 -38.19 -3.53 22.10
C LYS A 173 -38.37 -3.59 23.60
N SER A 174 -38.71 -2.42 24.14
CA SER A 174 -39.49 -2.23 25.35
C SER A 174 -40.06 -3.53 25.93
N ASP A 175 -39.65 -3.83 27.15
CA ASP A 175 -40.51 -4.38 28.20
C ASP A 175 -41.78 -3.50 28.32
N SER A 176 -42.63 -3.51 27.30
CA SER A 176 -44.04 -3.26 27.51
C SER A 176 -44.57 -4.56 28.07
N LEU A 177 -44.51 -4.68 29.41
CA LEU A 177 -45.52 -5.47 30.12
C LEU A 177 -46.85 -5.19 29.42
N SER A 178 -47.52 -6.23 28.94
CA SER A 178 -48.81 -6.07 28.27
C SER A 178 -49.70 -5.21 29.17
N ASP A 179 -50.52 -4.31 28.61
CA ASP A 179 -51.46 -3.49 29.39
C ASP A 179 -52.34 -4.35 30.33
N GLU A 180 -52.45 -5.65 30.04
CA GLU A 180 -53.07 -6.68 30.89
C GLU A 180 -52.24 -7.06 32.13
N GLU A 181 -50.92 -7.18 32.01
CA GLU A 181 -50.01 -7.50 33.12
C GLU A 181 -49.87 -6.29 34.07
N LEU A 182 -49.82 -5.06 33.54
CA LEU A 182 -49.86 -3.84 34.35
C LEU A 182 -51.19 -3.72 35.10
N LYS A 183 -52.32 -4.04 34.47
CA LYS A 183 -53.63 -4.08 35.16
C LYS A 183 -53.69 -5.14 36.26
N GLN A 184 -53.09 -6.31 36.05
CA GLN A 184 -53.01 -7.34 37.10
C GLN A 184 -52.15 -6.90 38.28
N ILE A 185 -51.02 -6.24 38.02
CA ILE A 185 -50.13 -5.71 39.07
C ILE A 185 -50.81 -4.58 39.85
N TYR A 186 -51.51 -3.66 39.18
CA TYR A 186 -52.28 -2.60 39.86
C TYR A 186 -53.48 -3.14 40.65
N GLY A 187 -54.12 -4.22 40.17
CA GLY A 187 -55.18 -4.91 40.91
C GLY A 187 -54.68 -5.52 42.22
N LEU A 188 -53.57 -6.28 42.16
CA LEU A 188 -52.95 -6.92 43.33
C LEU A 188 -52.42 -5.89 44.35
N LEU A 189 -51.91 -4.74 43.89
CA LEU A 189 -51.43 -3.67 44.78
C LEU A 189 -52.56 -2.91 45.48
N ASN A 190 -53.76 -2.86 44.90
CA ASN A 190 -54.92 -2.26 45.55
C ASN A 190 -55.54 -3.20 46.59
N GLU A 191 -55.58 -4.52 46.34
CA GLU A 191 -56.03 -5.49 47.35
C GLU A 191 -55.13 -5.49 48.60
N LEU A 192 -53.81 -5.34 48.43
CA LEU A 192 -52.85 -5.24 49.55
C LEU A 192 -52.90 -3.92 50.33
N LYS A 193 -53.65 -2.92 49.86
CA LYS A 193 -53.83 -1.63 50.53
C LYS A 193 -55.17 -1.52 51.28
N GLU A 194 -56.10 -2.44 51.03
CA GLU A 194 -57.41 -2.48 51.68
C GLU A 194 -57.48 -3.48 52.85
N GLU A 195 -56.40 -4.23 53.14
CA GLU A 195 -56.15 -4.93 54.41
C GLU A 195 -55.29 -4.10 55.38
#